data_AF-A0A423PVQ0-F1
#
_entry.id   AF-A0A423PVQ0-F1
#
_cell.length_a   1.000
_cell.length_b   1.000
_cell.length_c   1.000
_cell.angle_alpha   90.00
_cell.angle_beta   90.00
_cell.angle_gamma   90.00
#
_symmetry.space_group_name_H-M   'P 1'
#
loop_
_entity.id
_entity.type
_entity.pdbx_description
1 polymer ?
#
loop_
_entity_poly.entity_id
_entity_poly.type
_entity_poly.pdbx_seq_one_letter_code
_entity_poly.pdbx_strand_id
1 'polypeptide(L)'
;MKKIGIAIGILAILVIGGFVIQSAQQDNDNPPSDNATTGESAAPSAKKSPEAARGEQKPAPSKAPPAKVEPVIAYCQKAAKDNASSAATQALADKGGLVAILQKEAALNGDPYTCGDYYLTHGGDIDATDPRTDSERLTPLLFAIKRNDPRMVSYVIDHDADLKKRGGPNDVRPYGYAVFLALQNRSTNYNPVIAQLDKALKTSAAGTGGG
;
A
#
# COMPACT_ATOMS: atom_id res chain seq x y z
N MET A 1 -35.86 -11.17 46.11
CA MET A 1 -35.52 -12.50 46.64
C MET A 1 -35.45 -13.49 45.48
N LYS A 2 -34.38 -14.30 45.38
CA LYS A 2 -34.28 -15.61 44.66
C LYS A 2 -34.40 -15.57 43.11
N LYS A 3 -33.51 -16.10 42.26
CA LYS A 3 -32.34 -17.00 42.36
C LYS A 3 -31.34 -16.73 41.22
N ILE A 4 -30.09 -17.07 41.51
CA ILE A 4 -28.92 -17.22 40.62
C ILE A 4 -29.12 -18.40 39.68
N GLY A 5 -28.59 -18.29 38.44
CA GLY A 5 -28.43 -19.41 37.52
C GLY A 5 -27.20 -19.19 36.62
N ILE A 6 -26.03 -19.59 37.13
CA ILE A 6 -24.79 -19.73 36.37
C ILE A 6 -24.88 -21.05 35.60
N ALA A 7 -24.67 -21.02 34.28
CA ALA A 7 -24.45 -22.23 33.48
C ALA A 7 -23.06 -22.14 32.83
N ILE A 8 -22.13 -22.86 33.44
CA ILE A 8 -20.80 -23.17 32.92
C ILE A 8 -20.97 -24.25 31.85
N GLY A 9 -20.65 -23.93 30.60
CA GLY A 9 -20.55 -24.89 29.50
C GLY A 9 -19.08 -25.20 29.20
N ILE A 10 -18.63 -26.36 29.66
CA ILE A 10 -17.29 -26.92 29.47
C ILE A 10 -17.13 -27.43 28.02
N LEU A 11 -16.06 -26.96 27.38
CA LEU A 11 -15.05 -27.69 26.58
C LEU A 11 -15.50 -28.81 25.61
N ALA A 12 -15.19 -28.62 24.33
CA ALA A 12 -14.70 -29.69 23.47
C ALA A 12 -13.72 -29.10 22.45
N ILE A 13 -12.42 -29.24 22.74
CA ILE A 13 -11.34 -29.02 21.79
C ILE A 13 -11.28 -30.28 20.91
N LEU A 14 -11.60 -30.15 19.62
CA LEU A 14 -11.30 -31.15 18.60
C LEU A 14 -10.04 -30.71 17.86
N VAL A 15 -8.89 -31.25 18.30
CA VAL A 15 -7.66 -31.28 17.51
C VAL A 15 -7.84 -32.38 16.46
N ILE A 16 -8.04 -32.00 15.20
CA ILE A 16 -8.04 -32.93 14.07
C ILE A 16 -6.96 -32.50 13.10
N GLY A 17 -6.03 -33.44 12.86
CA GLY A 17 -5.41 -33.62 11.55
C GLY A 17 -4.10 -32.89 11.32
N GLY A 18 -3.00 -33.58 11.63
CA GLY A 18 -1.69 -33.22 11.10
C GLY A 18 -1.69 -33.29 9.57
N PHE A 19 -1.24 -32.21 8.95
CA PHE A 19 -0.96 -32.16 7.51
C PHE A 19 0.55 -32.37 7.32
N VAL A 20 0.89 -33.50 6.72
CA VAL A 20 2.24 -33.80 6.22
C VAL A 20 2.42 -33.00 4.93
N ILE A 21 3.26 -31.96 4.95
CA ILE A 21 3.72 -31.30 3.73
C ILE A 21 5.00 -32.00 3.29
N GLN A 22 4.89 -32.73 2.20
CA GLN A 22 6.01 -33.32 1.48
C GLN A 22 6.68 -32.22 0.67
N SER A 23 7.91 -31.87 1.04
CA SER A 23 8.78 -30.96 0.31
C SER A 23 9.28 -31.62 -0.97
N ALA A 24 8.84 -31.10 -2.13
CA ALA A 24 9.51 -31.36 -3.40
C ALA A 24 10.50 -30.20 -3.66
N GLN A 25 11.78 -30.48 -3.45
CA GLN A 25 12.88 -29.73 -4.02
C GLN A 25 12.75 -29.79 -5.55
N GLN A 26 12.85 -28.63 -6.20
CA GLN A 26 13.12 -28.56 -7.62
C GLN A 26 14.46 -27.86 -7.76
N ASP A 27 15.51 -28.68 -7.71
CA ASP A 27 16.86 -28.31 -8.13
C ASP A 27 16.81 -28.02 -9.64
N ASN A 28 17.00 -26.75 -10.01
CA ASN A 28 17.29 -26.36 -11.38
C ASN A 28 18.68 -25.73 -11.37
N ASP A 29 19.68 -26.60 -11.47
CA ASP A 29 21.02 -26.27 -11.89
C ASP A 29 20.97 -25.80 -13.36
N ASN A 30 21.35 -24.54 -13.60
CA ASN A 30 21.79 -24.09 -14.92
C ASN A 30 23.16 -23.43 -14.74
N PRO A 31 24.25 -24.01 -15.30
CA PRO A 31 25.57 -23.37 -15.29
C PRO A 31 25.64 -22.24 -16.34
N PRO A 32 26.59 -21.29 -16.17
CA PRO A 32 26.76 -20.14 -17.04
C PRO A 32 27.43 -20.56 -18.35
N SER A 33 26.93 -20.05 -19.48
CA SER A 33 27.62 -20.16 -20.76
C SER A 33 28.12 -18.79 -21.17
N ASP A 34 29.41 -18.58 -20.98
CA ASP A 34 30.20 -17.56 -21.65
C ASP A 34 30.29 -17.90 -23.15
N ASN A 35 30.13 -16.90 -24.02
CA ASN A 35 31.02 -16.69 -25.15
C ASN A 35 30.70 -15.38 -25.87
N ALA A 36 31.63 -14.44 -25.76
CA ALA A 36 31.83 -13.38 -26.73
C ALA A 36 32.57 -13.93 -27.96
N THR A 37 32.34 -13.33 -29.14
CA THR A 37 33.35 -12.97 -30.18
C THR A 37 32.79 -13.07 -31.62
N THR A 38 32.53 -11.88 -32.17
CA THR A 38 32.76 -11.32 -33.54
C THR A 38 32.62 -12.13 -34.84
N GLY A 39 32.12 -11.42 -35.88
CA GLY A 39 32.44 -11.61 -37.31
C GLY A 39 31.20 -11.86 -38.17
N GLU A 40 30.54 -10.85 -38.74
CA GLU A 40 30.83 -10.17 -40.02
C GLU A 40 30.41 -10.94 -41.30
N SER A 41 29.39 -10.36 -41.96
CA SER A 41 29.07 -10.31 -43.40
C SER A 41 28.79 -11.60 -44.21
N ALA A 42 27.54 -11.72 -44.71
CA ALA A 42 27.22 -11.67 -46.15
C ALA A 42 25.73 -12.00 -46.42
N ALA A 43 25.04 -11.11 -47.13
CA ALA A 43 23.84 -11.43 -47.94
C ALA A 43 24.29 -12.12 -49.27
N PRO A 44 23.41 -12.57 -50.20
CA PRO A 44 21.95 -12.42 -50.29
C PRO A 44 21.19 -13.70 -50.72
N SER A 45 19.85 -13.68 -50.65
CA SER A 45 18.96 -13.91 -51.81
C SER A 45 17.53 -14.23 -51.41
N ALA A 46 16.62 -13.67 -52.20
CA ALA A 46 15.18 -13.72 -52.07
C ALA A 46 14.60 -15.12 -52.30
N LYS A 47 13.60 -15.49 -51.49
CA LYS A 47 12.48 -16.32 -51.92
C LYS A 47 11.17 -15.76 -51.35
N LYS A 48 10.22 -15.64 -52.26
CA LYS A 48 8.90 -15.02 -52.18
C LYS A 48 7.86 -16.15 -52.03
N SER A 49 7.03 -16.13 -50.98
CA SER A 49 5.77 -16.92 -50.88
C SER A 49 5.08 -16.70 -49.52
N PRO A 50 3.75 -16.96 -49.38
CA PRO A 50 2.77 -15.89 -49.46
C PRO A 50 2.01 -15.62 -48.16
N GLU A 51 1.50 -14.39 -48.10
CA GLU A 51 0.22 -13.94 -47.56
C GLU A 51 -0.70 -15.03 -46.99
N ALA A 52 -0.77 -15.10 -45.66
CA ALA A 52 -1.89 -15.72 -44.95
C ALA A 52 -2.63 -14.60 -44.21
N ALA A 53 -3.86 -14.36 -44.65
CA ALA A 53 -4.79 -13.37 -44.14
C ALA A 53 -4.94 -13.46 -42.62
N ARG A 54 -4.35 -12.50 -41.91
CA ARG A 54 -4.64 -12.24 -40.51
C ARG A 54 -5.89 -11.37 -40.46
N GLY A 55 -7.04 -12.03 -40.36
CA GLY A 55 -8.32 -11.34 -40.15
C GLY A 55 -8.21 -10.38 -38.98
N GLU A 56 -8.43 -9.10 -39.25
CA GLU A 56 -8.63 -8.07 -38.24
C GLU A 56 -9.92 -8.40 -37.48
N GLN A 57 -9.78 -9.14 -36.40
CA GLN A 57 -10.86 -9.29 -35.44
C GLN A 57 -10.91 -8.02 -34.61
N LYS A 58 -11.61 -7.01 -35.14
CA LYS A 58 -12.00 -5.80 -34.44
C LYS A 58 -12.63 -6.22 -33.10
N PRO A 59 -12.03 -5.91 -31.93
CA PRO A 59 -12.63 -6.28 -30.66
C PRO A 59 -14.00 -5.62 -30.58
N ALA A 60 -15.03 -6.45 -30.40
CA ALA A 60 -16.39 -5.97 -30.18
C ALA A 60 -16.39 -5.02 -28.97
N PRO A 61 -17.08 -3.87 -29.03
CA PRO A 61 -17.21 -2.99 -27.87
C PRO A 61 -17.92 -3.78 -26.76
N SER A 62 -17.18 -4.10 -25.71
CA SER A 62 -17.71 -4.77 -24.52
C SER A 62 -18.81 -3.89 -23.93
N LYS A 63 -20.06 -4.36 -24.02
CA LYS A 63 -21.24 -3.77 -23.37
C LYS A 63 -21.26 -4.07 -21.86
N ALA A 64 -20.10 -4.11 -21.21
CA ALA A 64 -20.07 -4.17 -19.75
C ALA A 64 -20.62 -2.83 -19.23
N PRO A 65 -21.62 -2.86 -18.31
CA PRO A 65 -22.05 -1.64 -17.62
C PRO A 65 -20.82 -0.95 -17.00
N PRO A 66 -20.75 0.40 -16.99
CA PRO A 66 -19.65 1.09 -16.35
C PRO A 66 -19.57 0.62 -14.90
N ALA A 67 -18.40 0.12 -14.51
CA ALA A 67 -18.14 -0.30 -13.14
C ALA A 67 -18.52 0.86 -12.20
N LYS A 68 -19.22 0.57 -11.10
CA LYS A 68 -19.53 1.58 -10.08
C LYS A 68 -18.21 2.22 -9.65
N VAL A 69 -18.11 3.54 -9.77
CA VAL A 69 -16.90 4.28 -9.39
C VAL A 69 -16.63 4.04 -7.90
N GLU A 70 -15.41 3.66 -7.58
CA GLU A 70 -15.01 3.37 -6.21
C GLU A 70 -15.18 4.63 -5.32
N PRO A 71 -15.68 4.51 -4.07
CA PRO A 71 -15.99 5.66 -3.22
C PRO A 71 -14.83 6.64 -3.02
N VAL A 72 -13.59 6.16 -2.87
CA VAL A 72 -12.39 7.00 -2.71
C VAL A 72 -12.14 7.83 -3.96
N ILE A 73 -12.25 7.21 -5.15
CA ILE A 73 -12.07 7.90 -6.43
C ILE A 73 -13.16 8.94 -6.62
N ALA A 74 -14.42 8.59 -6.32
CA ALA A 74 -15.55 9.51 -6.40
C ALA A 74 -15.39 10.71 -5.46
N TYR A 75 -14.84 10.50 -4.25
CA TYR A 75 -14.49 11.59 -3.34
C TYR A 75 -13.41 12.48 -3.93
N CYS A 76 -12.30 11.92 -4.41
CA CYS A 76 -11.19 12.72 -4.94
C CYS A 76 -11.58 13.51 -6.20
N GLN A 77 -12.44 12.97 -7.06
CA GLN A 77 -12.99 13.70 -8.20
C GLN A 77 -13.85 14.90 -7.79
N LYS A 78 -14.50 14.82 -6.63
CA LYS A 78 -15.27 15.90 -6.03
C LYS A 78 -14.37 16.94 -5.35
N ALA A 79 -13.40 16.46 -4.59
CA ALA A 79 -12.37 17.28 -3.96
C ALA A 79 -11.62 18.15 -4.98
N ALA A 80 -11.25 17.58 -6.14
CA ALA A 80 -10.60 18.31 -7.24
C ALA A 80 -11.45 19.44 -7.86
N LYS A 81 -12.72 19.55 -7.50
CA LYS A 81 -13.67 20.59 -7.92
C LYS A 81 -14.17 21.42 -6.74
N ASP A 82 -13.48 21.34 -5.60
CA ASP A 82 -13.83 21.98 -4.33
C ASP A 82 -15.27 21.73 -3.87
N ASN A 83 -15.83 20.55 -4.17
CA ASN A 83 -17.25 20.24 -3.93
C ASN A 83 -17.49 18.99 -3.08
N ALA A 84 -16.43 18.44 -2.46
CA ALA A 84 -16.62 17.38 -1.48
C ALA A 84 -17.14 18.00 -0.17
N SER A 85 -18.27 17.49 0.33
CA SER A 85 -18.84 17.98 1.57
C SER A 85 -18.07 17.46 2.79
N SER A 86 -18.17 18.15 3.92
CA SER A 86 -17.68 17.64 5.21
C SER A 86 -18.25 16.26 5.55
N ALA A 87 -19.51 16.01 5.22
CA ALA A 87 -20.13 14.69 5.36
C ALA A 87 -19.44 13.63 4.49
N ALA A 88 -18.99 13.99 3.27
CA ALA A 88 -18.21 13.10 2.43
C ALA A 88 -16.80 12.87 2.98
N THR A 89 -16.16 13.88 3.57
CA THR A 89 -14.87 13.73 4.27
C THR A 89 -14.99 12.77 5.45
N GLN A 90 -16.02 12.92 6.29
CA GLN A 90 -16.28 12.00 7.40
C GLN A 90 -16.56 10.58 6.90
N ALA A 91 -17.37 10.44 5.84
CA ALA A 91 -17.65 9.13 5.25
C ALA A 91 -16.39 8.47 4.67
N LEU A 92 -15.41 9.25 4.19
CA LEU A 92 -14.12 8.73 3.75
C LEU A 92 -13.26 8.25 4.93
N ALA A 93 -13.31 8.93 6.08
CA ALA A 93 -12.61 8.50 7.29
C ALA A 93 -12.99 7.06 7.69
N ASP A 94 -14.29 6.74 7.66
CA ASP A 94 -14.82 5.39 7.90
C ASP A 94 -14.38 4.35 6.86
N LYS A 95 -13.87 4.81 5.72
CA LYS A 95 -13.37 3.99 4.61
C LYS A 95 -11.84 3.95 4.53
N GLY A 96 -11.14 4.37 5.59
CA GLY A 96 -9.67 4.37 5.65
C GLY A 96 -9.04 5.76 5.57
N GLY A 97 -9.84 6.81 5.40
CA GLY A 97 -9.36 8.20 5.40
C GLY A 97 -8.19 8.42 4.46
N LEU A 98 -7.15 9.09 4.96
CA LEU A 98 -5.95 9.40 4.18
C LEU A 98 -5.22 8.13 3.70
N VAL A 99 -5.19 7.04 4.49
CA VAL A 99 -4.58 5.77 4.05
C VAL A 99 -5.27 5.24 2.80
N ALA A 100 -6.61 5.33 2.74
CA ALA A 100 -7.36 4.90 1.57
C ALA A 100 -7.08 5.77 0.33
N ILE A 101 -6.88 7.09 0.49
CA ILE A 101 -6.45 7.98 -0.59
C ILE A 101 -5.06 7.57 -1.10
N LEU A 102 -4.08 7.46 -0.20
CA LEU A 102 -2.70 7.13 -0.54
C LEU A 102 -2.57 5.75 -1.20
N GLN A 103 -3.39 4.78 -0.79
CA GLN A 103 -3.45 3.46 -1.42
C GLN A 103 -3.95 3.49 -2.87
N LYS A 104 -4.68 4.54 -3.26
CA LYS A 104 -5.25 4.70 -4.61
C LYS A 104 -4.41 5.57 -5.53
N GLU A 105 -3.16 5.84 -5.19
CA GLU A 105 -2.18 6.59 -6.01
C GLU A 105 -2.28 6.29 -7.52
N ALA A 106 -2.21 5.01 -7.92
CA ALA A 106 -2.26 4.61 -9.33
C ALA A 106 -3.59 4.96 -10.02
N ALA A 107 -4.70 4.92 -9.28
CA ALA A 107 -6.04 5.25 -9.80
C ALA A 107 -6.32 6.76 -9.80
N LEU A 108 -5.51 7.54 -9.08
CA LEU A 108 -5.60 9.00 -8.97
C LEU A 108 -4.58 9.69 -9.90
N ASN A 109 -4.22 9.04 -11.01
CA ASN A 109 -3.23 9.53 -11.97
C ASN A 109 -1.86 9.86 -11.34
N GLY A 110 -1.50 9.18 -10.24
CA GLY A 110 -0.23 9.34 -9.55
C GLY A 110 -0.15 10.52 -8.58
N ASP A 111 -1.23 11.28 -8.39
CA ASP A 111 -1.27 12.37 -7.42
C ASP A 111 -2.35 12.16 -6.34
N PRO A 112 -2.08 11.29 -5.34
CA PRO A 112 -2.94 11.14 -4.18
C PRO A 112 -2.82 12.34 -3.23
N TYR A 113 -1.80 13.18 -3.37
CA TYR A 113 -1.46 14.23 -2.41
C TYR A 113 -2.41 15.41 -2.53
N THR A 114 -2.76 15.85 -3.74
CA THR A 114 -3.78 16.90 -3.93
C THR A 114 -5.13 16.51 -3.28
N CYS A 115 -5.55 15.24 -3.41
CA CYS A 115 -6.75 14.76 -2.72
C CYS A 115 -6.56 14.67 -1.20
N GLY A 116 -5.36 14.27 -0.75
CA GLY A 116 -4.98 14.24 0.66
C GLY A 116 -5.02 15.64 1.30
N ASP A 117 -4.51 16.66 0.62
CA ASP A 117 -4.49 18.05 1.09
C ASP A 117 -5.90 18.57 1.30
N TYR A 118 -6.77 18.30 0.33
CA TYR A 118 -8.18 18.62 0.45
C TYR A 118 -8.81 17.91 1.64
N TYR A 119 -8.56 16.60 1.79
CA TYR A 119 -9.08 15.80 2.89
C TYR A 119 -8.67 16.38 4.25
N LEU A 120 -7.38 16.67 4.44
CA LEU A 120 -6.83 17.22 5.68
C LEU A 120 -7.37 18.63 5.96
N THR A 121 -7.42 19.49 4.94
CA THR A 121 -7.97 20.86 5.08
C THR A 121 -9.46 20.86 5.46
N HIS A 122 -10.19 19.82 5.08
CA HIS A 122 -11.64 19.71 5.32
C HIS A 122 -11.99 18.79 6.51
N GLY A 123 -11.07 18.63 7.46
CA GLY A 123 -11.33 17.94 8.74
C GLY A 123 -10.94 16.47 8.76
N GLY A 124 -10.22 16.00 7.75
CA GLY A 124 -9.54 14.72 7.79
C GLY A 124 -8.42 14.70 8.82
N ASP A 125 -8.23 13.55 9.47
CA ASP A 125 -7.20 13.35 10.49
C ASP A 125 -5.93 12.70 9.88
N ILE A 126 -4.78 13.35 10.07
CA ILE A 126 -3.45 12.91 9.62
C ILE A 126 -2.94 11.68 10.40
N ASP A 127 -3.44 11.47 11.62
CA ASP A 127 -3.00 10.41 12.54
C ASP A 127 -4.04 9.29 12.71
N ALA A 128 -5.16 9.37 11.98
CA ALA A 128 -6.20 8.35 12.04
C ALA A 128 -5.68 7.00 11.53
N THR A 129 -5.77 5.97 12.38
CA THR A 129 -5.55 4.60 11.93
C THR A 129 -6.66 4.18 10.99
N ASP A 130 -6.31 3.49 9.90
CA ASP A 130 -7.27 2.88 9.00
C ASP A 130 -8.26 1.96 9.77
N PRO A 131 -9.57 2.28 9.84
CA PRO A 131 -10.51 1.50 10.64
C PRO A 131 -11.03 0.27 9.90
N ARG A 132 -10.69 0.08 8.62
CA ARG A 132 -11.21 -1.04 7.82
C ARG A 132 -10.75 -2.38 8.39
N THR A 133 -11.67 -3.35 8.45
CA THR A 133 -11.43 -4.67 9.06
C THR A 133 -10.45 -5.55 8.28
N ASP A 134 -10.29 -5.28 6.99
CA ASP A 134 -9.36 -5.93 6.08
C ASP A 134 -8.00 -5.20 5.99
N SER A 135 -7.81 -4.15 6.79
CA SER A 135 -6.55 -3.40 6.87
C SER A 135 -5.71 -3.80 8.08
N GLU A 136 -4.43 -3.45 8.04
CA GLU A 136 -3.53 -3.58 9.19
C GLU A 136 -3.74 -2.49 10.25
N ARG A 137 -4.73 -1.60 10.10
CA ARG A 137 -4.96 -0.46 11.01
C ARG A 137 -3.75 0.46 11.15
N LEU A 138 -3.07 0.73 10.04
CA LEU A 138 -1.93 1.63 10.00
C LEU A 138 -2.40 3.08 10.06
N THR A 139 -1.60 3.96 10.68
CA THR A 139 -1.69 5.40 10.44
C THR A 139 -1.14 5.71 9.04
N PRO A 140 -1.41 6.90 8.47
CA PRO A 140 -0.79 7.34 7.22
C PRO A 140 0.73 7.24 7.22
N LEU A 141 1.38 7.60 8.34
CA LEU A 141 2.84 7.51 8.45
C LEU A 141 3.33 6.06 8.44
N LEU A 142 2.67 5.17 9.18
CA LEU A 142 3.00 3.74 9.16
C LEU A 142 2.75 3.11 7.77
N PHE A 143 1.70 3.53 7.06
CA PHE A 143 1.42 3.10 5.70
C PHE A 143 2.53 3.54 4.73
N ALA A 144 2.97 4.80 4.81
CA ALA A 144 4.07 5.33 4.00
C ALA A 144 5.38 4.58 4.25
N ILE A 145 5.67 4.25 5.51
CA ILE A 145 6.83 3.43 5.91
C ILE A 145 6.73 2.04 5.31
N LYS A 146 5.57 1.38 5.41
CA LYS A 146 5.36 0.03 4.83
C LYS A 146 5.55 0.01 3.32
N ARG A 147 5.13 1.07 2.63
CA ARG A 147 5.32 1.25 1.18
C ARG A 147 6.80 1.46 0.81
N ASN A 148 7.67 1.70 1.79
CA ASN A 148 9.03 2.17 1.61
C ASN A 148 9.11 3.31 0.60
N ASP A 149 8.22 4.29 0.75
CA ASP A 149 8.07 5.43 -0.15
C ASP A 149 8.50 6.73 0.56
N PRO A 150 9.74 7.21 0.33
CA PRO A 150 10.25 8.42 0.96
C PRO A 150 9.42 9.66 0.64
N ARG A 151 8.78 9.73 -0.53
CA ARG A 151 7.96 10.88 -0.92
C ARG A 151 6.67 10.91 -0.11
N MET A 152 6.03 9.75 0.05
CA MET A 152 4.85 9.61 0.90
C MET A 152 5.18 9.84 2.38
N VAL A 153 6.36 9.42 2.86
CA VAL A 153 6.83 9.71 4.23
C VAL A 153 7.01 11.21 4.43
N SER A 154 7.68 11.89 3.50
CA SER A 154 7.83 13.34 3.53
C SER A 154 6.47 14.05 3.55
N TYR A 155 5.57 13.69 2.64
CA TYR A 155 4.21 14.23 2.61
C TYR A 155 3.52 14.16 3.98
N VAL A 156 3.49 12.98 4.59
CA VAL A 156 2.80 12.81 5.87
C VAL A 156 3.46 13.59 7.00
N ILE A 157 4.81 13.66 7.03
CA ILE A 157 5.56 14.43 8.03
C ILE A 157 5.35 15.94 7.85
N ASP A 158 5.32 16.42 6.61
CA ASP A 158 5.14 17.84 6.28
C ASP A 158 3.72 18.34 6.65
N HIS A 159 2.77 17.42 6.84
CA HIS A 159 1.44 17.66 7.38
C HIS A 159 1.33 17.41 8.90
N ASP A 160 2.45 17.52 9.63
CA ASP A 160 2.52 17.46 11.10
C ASP A 160 2.04 16.13 11.72
N ALA A 161 2.19 15.02 11.02
CA ALA A 161 1.88 13.71 11.59
C ALA A 161 2.67 13.42 12.88
N ASP A 162 2.00 12.85 13.88
CA ASP A 162 2.66 12.45 15.13
C ASP A 162 3.61 11.27 14.88
N LEU A 163 4.91 11.59 14.90
CA LEU A 163 6.03 10.66 14.70
C LEU A 163 6.08 9.53 15.75
N LYS A 164 5.27 9.61 16.82
CA LYS A 164 5.16 8.63 17.88
C LYS A 164 3.79 7.94 17.91
N LYS A 165 2.84 8.34 17.05
CA LYS A 165 1.52 7.73 16.97
C LYS A 165 1.63 6.26 16.64
N ARG A 166 1.03 5.43 17.49
CA ARG A 166 1.04 3.98 17.31
C ARG A 166 -0.11 3.53 16.42
N GLY A 167 0.11 2.42 15.73
CA GLY A 167 -0.88 1.74 14.91
C GLY A 167 -0.36 0.38 14.47
N GLY A 168 -1.05 -0.26 13.53
CA GLY A 168 -0.65 -1.59 13.08
C GLY A 168 -1.08 -2.72 14.03
N PRO A 169 -0.87 -3.99 13.64
CA PRO A 169 -1.26 -5.17 14.42
C PRO A 169 -0.55 -5.31 15.77
N ASN A 170 0.56 -4.60 16.00
CA ASN A 170 1.38 -4.69 17.21
C ASN A 170 1.51 -3.35 17.95
N ASP A 171 0.63 -2.39 17.69
CA ASP A 171 0.64 -1.05 18.31
C ASP A 171 2.04 -0.39 18.25
N VAL A 172 2.63 -0.41 17.05
CA VAL A 172 4.03 -0.04 16.80
C VAL A 172 4.16 1.44 16.51
N ARG A 173 5.29 2.02 16.93
CA ARG A 173 5.68 3.39 16.58
C ARG A 173 6.36 3.43 15.21
N PRO A 174 6.25 4.55 14.45
CA PRO A 174 6.82 4.72 13.12
C PRO A 174 8.29 4.29 12.99
N TYR A 175 9.18 4.85 13.81
CA TYR A 175 10.61 4.52 13.74
C TYR A 175 10.90 3.04 14.00
N GLY A 176 10.27 2.46 15.02
CA GLY A 176 10.44 1.04 15.36
C GLY A 176 9.92 0.13 14.25
N TYR A 177 8.82 0.52 13.60
CA TYR A 177 8.27 -0.21 12.46
C TYR A 177 9.19 -0.18 11.24
N ALA A 178 9.79 0.98 10.92
CA ALA A 178 10.77 1.08 9.83
C ALA A 178 12.00 0.18 10.06
N VAL A 179 12.57 0.19 11.27
CA VAL A 179 13.69 -0.69 11.64
C VAL A 179 13.30 -2.16 11.57
N PHE A 180 12.10 -2.51 12.07
CA PHE A 180 11.58 -3.87 12.00
C PHE A 180 11.47 -4.37 10.56
N LEU A 181 10.90 -3.58 9.65
CA LEU A 181 10.79 -3.94 8.23
C LEU A 181 12.16 -4.08 7.56
N ALA A 182 13.12 -3.20 7.88
CA ALA A 182 14.49 -3.28 7.38
C ALA A 182 15.19 -4.59 7.80
N LEU A 183 14.94 -5.06 9.02
CA LEU A 183 15.49 -6.31 9.53
C LEU A 183 14.84 -7.55 8.89
N GLN A 184 13.52 -7.50 8.64
CA GLN A 184 12.79 -8.59 7.99
C GLN A 184 13.06 -8.70 6.50
N ASN A 185 13.24 -7.58 5.81
CA ASN A 185 13.38 -7.53 4.36
C ASN A 185 14.71 -6.88 3.96
N ARG A 186 15.78 -7.67 4.04
CA ARG A 186 17.15 -7.22 3.77
C ARG A 186 17.43 -6.85 2.31
N SER A 187 16.57 -7.25 1.36
CA SER A 187 16.70 -6.88 -0.05
C SER A 187 16.11 -5.51 -0.37
N THR A 188 15.29 -4.96 0.54
CA THR A 188 14.67 -3.64 0.38
C THR A 188 15.46 -2.60 1.17
N ASN A 189 15.86 -1.51 0.52
CA ASN A 189 16.57 -0.42 1.18
C ASN A 189 15.60 0.53 1.90
N TYR A 190 15.49 0.38 3.22
CA TYR A 190 14.70 1.28 4.10
C TYR A 190 15.48 2.49 4.63
N ASN A 191 16.78 2.60 4.33
CA ASN A 191 17.62 3.67 4.87
C ASN A 191 17.11 5.09 4.55
N PRO A 192 16.56 5.39 3.36
CA PRO A 192 16.00 6.72 3.09
C PRO A 192 14.84 7.09 4.02
N VAL A 193 13.91 6.16 4.24
CA VAL A 193 12.77 6.34 5.15
C VAL A 193 13.24 6.50 6.60
N ILE A 194 14.18 5.66 7.04
CA ILE A 194 14.76 5.73 8.40
C ILE A 194 15.46 7.09 8.61
N ALA A 195 16.20 7.58 7.61
CA ALA A 195 16.89 8.86 7.68
C ALA A 195 15.91 10.05 7.77
N GLN A 196 14.80 10.01 7.03
CA GLN A 196 13.74 11.04 7.13
C GLN A 196 13.12 11.07 8.53
N LEU A 197 12.78 9.90 9.09
CA LEU A 197 12.22 9.81 10.44
C LEU A 197 13.22 10.28 11.50
N ASP A 198 14.49 9.89 11.39
CA ASP A 198 15.55 10.32 12.30
C ASP A 198 15.71 11.84 12.29
N LYS A 199 15.75 12.45 11.10
CA LYS A 199 15.80 13.91 10.93
C LYS A 199 14.59 14.57 11.58
N ALA A 200 13.37 14.11 11.29
CA ALA A 200 12.13 14.70 11.78
C ALA A 200 12.02 14.62 13.31
N LEU A 201 12.41 13.48 13.91
CA LEU A 201 12.44 13.29 15.37
C LEU A 201 13.45 14.23 16.05
N LYS A 202 14.63 14.41 15.45
CA LYS A 202 15.65 15.35 15.96
C LYS A 202 15.17 16.80 15.90
N THR A 203 14.57 17.22 14.80
CA THR A 203 13.98 18.57 14.67
C THR A 203 12.89 18.80 15.72
N SER A 204 12.02 17.81 15.92
CA SER A 204 10.94 17.90 16.92
C SER A 204 11.47 18.03 18.36
N ALA A 205 12.59 17.36 18.67
CA ALA A 205 13.24 17.45 19.97
C ALA A 205 13.98 18.78 20.19
N ALA A 206 14.50 19.41 19.14
CA ALA A 206 15.18 20.70 19.23
C ALA A 206 14.21 21.87 19.43
N GLY A 207 13.01 21.80 18.84
CA GLY A 207 11.99 22.84 18.95
C GLY A 207 11.33 22.97 20.34
N THR A 208 11.48 21.97 21.22
CA THR A 208 10.86 21.94 22.55
C THR A 208 11.73 22.56 23.66
N GLY A 209 12.94 23.04 23.35
CA GLY A 209 13.90 23.55 24.34
C GLY A 209 14.16 25.07 24.33
N GLY A 210 13.37 25.87 23.62
CA GLY A 210 13.68 27.28 23.35
C GLY A 210 12.54 28.29 23.50
N GLY A 211 11.53 28.02 24.33
CA GLY A 211 10.40 28.92 24.62
C GLY A 211 10.40 29.40 26.06
#